data_AF-A0A660ZR79-F1
#
_entry.id   AF-A0A660ZR79-F1
#
_cell.length_a   1.000
_cell.length_b   1.000
_cell.length_c   1.000
_cell.angle_alpha   90.00
_cell.angle_beta   90.00
_cell.angle_gamma   90.00
#
_symmetry.space_group_name_H-M   'P 1'
#
loop_
_entity.id
_entity.type
_entity.pdbx_description
1 polymer ?
#
loop_
_entity_poly.entity_id
_entity_poly.type
_entity_poly.pdbx_seq_one_letter_code
_entity_poly.pdbx_strand_id
1 'polypeptide(L)'
;MVTKRSFSVHIYVIAVAVTMALLLRESLVRWPLMEHELLPVGLFALFMLATEFFEVRTSIGARWIPSATVDLAIWILFGPAWVMLVELVVVPLGDGVIRRQSPIRVIFNACSSGLAAGVAGMVYKLLPGSGDLTTPIFLLPALVSLLLFSGLNLLVTGVVIALSSGQRISDVMGEVFGWHFLSGLLSTPLAAFFVFSYEFAGLWSLV
;
A
#
# COMPACT_ATOMS: atom_id res chain seq x y z
N MET A 1 4.59 27.42 -20.17
CA MET A 1 5.43 27.82 -19.03
C MET A 1 5.06 26.99 -17.81
N VAL A 2 5.99 26.21 -17.26
CA VAL A 2 5.77 25.46 -16.02
C VAL A 2 5.85 26.43 -14.85
N THR A 3 4.81 26.52 -14.03
CA THR A 3 4.85 27.37 -12.83
C THR A 3 5.83 26.79 -11.82
N LYS A 4 6.48 27.63 -10.99
CA LYS A 4 7.43 27.17 -9.95
C LYS A 4 6.84 26.06 -9.05
N ARG A 5 5.54 26.13 -8.77
CA ARG A 5 4.80 25.10 -8.00
C ARG A 5 4.72 23.76 -8.75
N SER A 6 4.40 23.80 -10.04
CA SER A 6 4.37 22.60 -10.88
C SER A 6 5.74 21.93 -10.91
N PHE A 7 6.83 22.71 -11.04
CA PHE A 7 8.18 22.17 -11.01
C PHE A 7 8.54 21.44 -9.70
N SER A 8 8.20 22.02 -8.53
CA SER A 8 8.43 21.38 -7.23
C SER A 8 7.68 20.05 -7.07
N VAL A 9 6.44 19.97 -7.56
CA VAL A 9 5.65 18.72 -7.55
C VAL A 9 6.34 17.64 -8.38
N HIS A 10 6.82 17.96 -9.59
CA HIS A 10 7.49 16.99 -10.45
C HIS A 10 8.77 16.45 -9.82
N ILE A 11 9.59 17.32 -9.23
CA ILE A 11 10.80 16.89 -8.50
C ILE A 11 10.42 15.94 -7.36
N TYR A 12 9.39 16.27 -6.59
CA TYR A 12 8.95 15.44 -5.47
C TYR A 12 8.46 14.06 -5.94
N VAL A 13 7.65 14.01 -7.00
CA VAL A 13 7.17 12.74 -7.59
C VAL A 13 8.34 11.90 -8.08
N ILE A 14 9.33 12.50 -8.75
CA ILE A 14 10.54 11.81 -9.19
C ILE A 14 11.33 11.27 -7.99
N ALA A 15 11.49 12.06 -6.93
CA ALA A 15 12.21 11.64 -5.72
C ALA A 15 11.52 10.43 -5.06
N VAL A 16 10.18 10.43 -4.96
CA VAL A 16 9.41 9.30 -4.44
C VAL A 16 9.59 8.07 -5.34
N ALA A 17 9.49 8.23 -6.66
CA ALA A 17 9.68 7.13 -7.61
C ALA A 17 11.08 6.52 -7.55
N VAL A 18 12.12 7.35 -7.46
CA VAL A 18 13.51 6.87 -7.30
C VAL A 18 13.69 6.15 -5.97
N THR A 19 13.15 6.69 -4.88
CA THR A 19 13.23 6.05 -3.56
C THR A 19 12.53 4.68 -3.56
N MET A 20 11.34 4.60 -4.17
CA MET A 20 10.61 3.36 -4.36
C MET A 20 11.41 2.35 -5.18
N ALA A 21 12.01 2.77 -6.30
CA ALA A 21 12.81 1.89 -7.14
C ALA A 21 14.07 1.36 -6.42
N LEU A 22 14.74 2.21 -5.64
CA LEU A 22 15.88 1.79 -4.81
C LEU A 22 15.45 0.78 -3.75
N LEU A 23 14.33 1.04 -3.07
CA LEU A 23 13.77 0.12 -2.09
C LEU A 23 13.36 -1.22 -2.71
N LEU A 24 12.75 -1.20 -3.91
CA LEU A 24 12.38 -2.40 -4.64
C LEU A 24 13.61 -3.21 -5.00
N ARG A 25 14.68 -2.56 -5.49
CA ARG A 25 15.96 -3.21 -5.77
C ARG A 25 16.51 -3.90 -4.52
N GLU A 26 16.57 -3.22 -3.38
CA GLU A 26 17.04 -3.81 -2.13
C GLU A 26 16.14 -4.95 -1.64
N SER A 27 14.82 -4.82 -1.86
CA SER A 27 13.85 -5.85 -1.49
C SER A 27 14.01 -7.11 -2.36
N LEU A 28 14.25 -6.96 -3.66
CA LEU A 28 14.50 -8.08 -4.58
C LEU A 28 15.80 -8.83 -4.26
N VAL A 29 16.82 -8.15 -3.73
CA VAL A 29 18.07 -8.79 -3.30
C VAL A 29 17.86 -9.63 -2.04
N ARG A 30 17.08 -9.13 -1.08
CA ARG A 30 16.87 -9.78 0.22
C ARG A 30 15.74 -10.80 0.25
N TRP A 31 14.69 -10.57 -0.54
CA TRP A 31 13.51 -11.41 -0.67
C TRP A 31 13.25 -11.67 -2.15
N PRO A 32 14.01 -12.61 -2.76
CA PRO A 32 13.88 -12.91 -4.17
C PRO A 32 12.50 -13.49 -4.48
N LEU A 33 11.98 -13.13 -5.65
CA LEU A 33 10.70 -13.62 -6.14
C LEU A 33 10.81 -15.11 -6.48
N MET A 34 9.88 -15.93 -6.00
CA MET A 34 9.84 -17.35 -6.35
C MET A 34 8.75 -17.61 -7.38
N GLU A 35 9.04 -18.44 -8.40
CA GLU A 35 8.10 -18.69 -9.51
C GLU A 35 6.76 -19.25 -9.05
N HIS A 36 6.76 -20.08 -8.00
CA HIS A 36 5.54 -20.67 -7.44
C HIS A 36 4.63 -19.65 -6.73
N GLU A 37 5.14 -18.45 -6.41
CA GLU A 37 4.37 -17.36 -5.79
C GLU A 37 3.61 -16.52 -6.82
N LEU A 38 3.96 -16.62 -8.12
CA LEU A 38 3.37 -15.81 -9.19
C LEU A 38 1.85 -15.95 -9.26
N LEU A 39 1.35 -17.20 -9.22
CA LEU A 39 -0.08 -17.45 -9.31
C LEU A 39 -0.84 -16.94 -8.07
N PRO A 40 -0.45 -17.29 -6.82
CA PRO A 40 -1.03 -16.69 -5.63
C PRO A 40 -1.03 -15.17 -5.64
N VAL A 41 0.12 -14.55 -5.87
CA VAL A 41 0.26 -13.08 -5.89
C VAL A 41 -0.60 -12.48 -6.99
N GLY A 42 -0.67 -13.11 -8.17
CA GLY A 42 -1.53 -12.69 -9.27
C GLY A 42 -3.02 -12.70 -8.89
N LEU A 43 -3.48 -13.69 -8.13
CA LEU A 43 -4.85 -13.74 -7.63
C LEU A 43 -5.12 -12.67 -6.56
N PHE A 44 -4.18 -12.47 -5.62
CA PHE A 44 -4.28 -11.38 -4.66
C PHE A 44 -4.31 -10.00 -5.36
N ALA A 45 -3.48 -9.81 -6.40
CA ALA A 45 -3.49 -8.59 -7.21
C ALA A 45 -4.81 -8.40 -7.97
N LEU A 46 -5.37 -9.48 -8.52
CA LEU A 46 -6.68 -9.45 -9.17
C LEU A 46 -7.79 -9.10 -8.16
N PHE A 47 -7.74 -9.68 -6.96
CA PHE A 47 -8.68 -9.37 -5.89
C PHE A 47 -8.55 -7.91 -5.44
N MET A 48 -7.32 -7.41 -5.24
CA MET A 48 -7.04 -6.00 -4.96
C MET A 48 -7.65 -5.10 -6.04
N LEU A 49 -7.39 -5.40 -7.32
CA LEU A 49 -7.95 -4.65 -8.44
C LEU A 49 -9.49 -4.73 -8.46
N ALA A 50 -10.08 -5.89 -8.15
CA ALA A 50 -11.52 -6.04 -8.04
C ALA A 50 -12.08 -5.12 -6.94
N THR A 51 -11.42 -5.02 -5.78
CA THR A 51 -11.85 -4.13 -4.69
C THR A 51 -11.84 -2.64 -5.08
N GLU A 52 -10.98 -2.23 -6.02
CA GLU A 52 -10.97 -0.85 -6.54
C GLU A 52 -12.26 -0.48 -7.28
N PHE A 53 -13.02 -1.46 -7.80
CA PHE A 53 -14.34 -1.23 -8.40
C PHE A 53 -15.46 -1.05 -7.35
N PHE A 54 -15.28 -1.57 -6.14
CA PHE A 54 -16.30 -1.60 -5.08
C PHE A 54 -16.05 -0.55 -4.01
N GLU A 55 -15.76 0.68 -4.42
CA GLU A 55 -15.58 1.79 -3.48
C GLU A 55 -16.83 1.98 -2.61
N VAL A 56 -16.74 1.57 -1.33
CA VAL A 56 -17.83 1.75 -0.37
C VAL A 56 -17.74 3.17 0.19
N ARG A 57 -18.72 3.99 -0.19
CA ARG A 57 -18.95 5.30 0.42
C ARG A 57 -19.95 5.15 1.56
N THR A 58 -19.52 5.51 2.76
CA THR A 58 -20.44 5.56 3.91
C THR A 58 -21.35 6.78 3.80
N SER A 59 -22.49 6.73 4.49
CA SER A 59 -23.48 7.83 4.55
C SER A 59 -22.92 9.13 5.15
N ILE A 60 -21.81 9.05 5.90
CA ILE A 60 -21.10 10.18 6.50
C ILE A 60 -19.95 10.71 5.62
N GLY A 61 -19.81 10.22 4.38
CA GLY A 61 -18.78 10.65 3.45
C GLY A 61 -17.39 10.01 3.66
N ALA A 62 -17.25 9.10 4.63
CA ALA A 62 -16.02 8.33 4.78
C ALA A 62 -15.92 7.28 3.65
N ARG A 63 -14.73 7.20 3.06
CA ARG A 63 -14.38 6.26 1.99
C ARG A 63 -13.57 5.13 2.59
N TRP A 64 -14.09 3.91 2.53
CA TRP A 64 -13.33 2.73 2.94
C TRP A 64 -12.75 2.06 1.70
N ILE A 65 -11.44 1.79 1.75
CA ILE A 65 -10.72 1.13 0.66
C ILE A 65 -10.15 -0.18 1.22
N PRO A 66 -10.68 -1.34 0.80
CA PRO A 66 -10.23 -2.64 1.30
C PRO A 66 -8.80 -3.00 0.88
N SER A 67 -8.22 -2.31 -0.11
CA SER A 67 -6.92 -2.62 -0.71
C SER A 67 -5.80 -2.78 0.32
N ALA A 68 -5.74 -1.92 1.34
CA ALA A 68 -4.74 -2.01 2.42
C ALA A 68 -4.77 -3.35 3.19
N THR A 69 -5.93 -4.03 3.21
CA THR A 69 -6.07 -5.38 3.78
C THR A 69 -5.33 -6.41 2.93
N VAL A 70 -5.48 -6.28 1.62
CA VAL A 70 -4.88 -7.18 0.63
C VAL A 70 -3.38 -6.94 0.56
N ASP A 71 -2.93 -5.68 0.60
CA ASP A 71 -1.52 -5.32 0.67
C ASP A 71 -0.84 -5.93 1.90
N LEU A 72 -1.48 -5.80 3.07
CA LEU A 72 -1.02 -6.39 4.32
C LEU A 72 -0.87 -7.91 4.22
N ALA A 73 -1.84 -8.59 3.62
CA ALA A 73 -1.73 -10.02 3.38
C ALA A 73 -0.58 -10.37 2.43
N ILE A 74 -0.41 -9.64 1.32
CA ILE A 74 0.66 -9.89 0.35
C ILE A 74 2.04 -9.74 1.00
N TRP A 75 2.30 -8.69 1.77
CA TRP A 75 3.63 -8.51 2.35
C TRP A 75 3.90 -9.42 3.56
N ILE A 76 2.87 -9.89 4.26
CA ILE A 76 3.01 -10.93 5.28
C ILE A 76 3.41 -12.26 4.61
N LEU A 77 2.65 -12.69 3.61
CA LEU A 77 2.80 -14.00 2.96
C LEU A 77 4.03 -14.05 2.05
N PHE A 78 4.12 -13.13 1.10
CA PHE A 78 5.10 -13.18 0.01
C PHE A 78 6.25 -12.18 0.20
N GLY A 79 6.07 -11.15 1.05
CA GLY A 79 7.13 -10.21 1.40
C GLY A 79 7.07 -8.87 0.66
N PRO A 80 8.02 -7.96 0.97
CA PRO A 80 7.96 -6.56 0.54
C PRO A 80 8.10 -6.38 -0.98
N ALA A 81 8.91 -7.19 -1.65
CA ALA A 81 9.11 -7.06 -3.09
C ALA A 81 7.82 -7.31 -3.88
N TRP A 82 7.05 -8.34 -3.51
CA TRP A 82 5.80 -8.66 -4.18
C TRP A 82 4.75 -7.57 -4.04
N VAL A 83 4.53 -7.04 -2.84
CA VAL A 83 3.52 -5.99 -2.67
C VAL A 83 3.88 -4.72 -3.45
N MET A 84 5.16 -4.37 -3.51
CA MET A 84 5.63 -3.23 -4.30
C MET A 84 5.35 -3.41 -5.80
N LEU A 85 5.53 -4.62 -6.33
CA LEU A 85 5.24 -4.93 -7.73
C LEU A 85 3.74 -4.94 -8.01
N VAL A 86 2.95 -5.49 -7.09
CA VAL A 86 1.48 -5.45 -7.18
C VAL A 86 0.99 -4.01 -7.23
N GLU A 87 1.49 -3.14 -6.37
CA GLU A 87 1.16 -1.70 -6.34
C GLU A 87 1.52 -0.99 -7.66
N LEU A 88 2.67 -1.33 -8.26
CA LEU A 88 3.08 -0.80 -9.57
C LEU A 88 2.18 -1.25 -10.73
N VAL A 89 1.36 -2.28 -10.56
CA VAL A 89 0.45 -2.77 -11.60
C VAL A 89 -0.99 -2.38 -11.30
N VAL A 90 -1.46 -2.65 -10.08
CA VAL A 90 -2.85 -2.46 -9.68
C VAL A 90 -3.20 -0.98 -9.60
N VAL A 91 -2.35 -0.13 -9.02
CA VAL A 91 -2.66 1.31 -8.91
C VAL A 91 -2.72 1.98 -10.28
N PRO A 92 -1.80 1.74 -11.24
CA PRO A 92 -1.95 2.29 -12.58
C PRO A 92 -3.20 1.82 -13.32
N LEU A 93 -3.62 0.57 -13.14
CA LEU A 93 -4.88 0.09 -13.69
C LEU A 93 -6.09 0.77 -13.02
N GLY A 94 -6.10 0.82 -11.69
CA GLY A 94 -7.17 1.46 -10.92
C GLY A 94 -7.29 2.95 -11.21
N ASP A 95 -6.24 3.71 -10.96
CA ASP A 95 -6.27 5.16 -11.10
C ASP A 95 -6.20 5.61 -12.57
N GLY A 96 -5.43 4.93 -13.41
CA GLY A 96 -5.23 5.30 -14.81
C GLY A 96 -6.35 4.83 -15.74
N VAL A 97 -6.76 3.56 -15.64
CA VAL A 97 -7.76 2.99 -16.56
C VAL A 97 -9.18 3.19 -16.03
N ILE A 98 -9.43 2.84 -14.77
CA ILE A 98 -10.78 2.91 -14.18
C ILE A 98 -11.15 4.36 -13.86
N ARG A 99 -10.30 5.07 -13.10
CA ARG A 99 -10.59 6.44 -12.62
C ARG A 99 -10.08 7.55 -13.53
N ARG A 100 -9.33 7.23 -14.59
CA ARG A 100 -8.81 8.16 -15.60
C ARG A 100 -8.12 9.39 -15.00
N GLN A 101 -7.34 9.18 -13.96
CA GLN A 101 -6.56 10.23 -13.31
C GLN A 101 -5.43 10.73 -14.22
N SER A 102 -4.88 11.92 -13.91
CA SER A 102 -3.74 12.46 -14.67
C SER A 102 -2.51 11.55 -14.51
N PRO A 103 -1.68 11.37 -15.56
CA PRO A 103 -0.55 10.44 -15.53
C PRO A 103 0.42 10.69 -14.36
N ILE A 104 0.68 11.95 -14.02
CA ILE A 104 1.56 12.29 -12.88
C ILE A 104 0.98 11.83 -11.54
N ARG A 105 -0.34 11.91 -11.38
CA ARG A 105 -1.03 11.43 -10.17
C ARG A 105 -0.99 9.91 -10.09
N VAL A 106 -1.19 9.24 -11.23
CA VAL A 106 -1.10 7.77 -11.31
C VAL A 106 0.30 7.29 -10.92
N ILE A 107 1.35 7.88 -11.49
CA ILE A 107 2.74 7.55 -11.17
C ILE A 107 3.02 7.82 -9.68
N PHE A 108 2.61 8.99 -9.18
CA PHE A 108 2.80 9.33 -7.78
C PHE A 108 2.10 8.35 -6.84
N ASN A 109 0.83 8.02 -7.09
CA ASN A 109 0.05 7.11 -6.25
C ASN A 109 0.68 5.70 -6.26
N ALA A 110 1.04 5.17 -7.42
CA ALA A 110 1.68 3.86 -7.53
C ALA A 110 3.02 3.81 -6.79
N CYS A 111 3.87 4.82 -6.99
CA CYS A 111 5.18 4.87 -6.33
C CYS A 111 5.09 5.16 -4.82
N SER A 112 4.17 6.00 -4.38
CA SER A 112 3.99 6.31 -2.96
C SER A 112 3.37 5.14 -2.19
N SER A 113 2.34 4.49 -2.75
CA SER A 113 1.74 3.29 -2.15
C SER A 113 2.74 2.14 -2.11
N GLY A 114 3.41 1.86 -3.23
CA GLY A 114 4.48 0.87 -3.29
C GLY A 114 5.62 1.17 -2.31
N LEU A 115 6.06 2.43 -2.19
CA LEU A 115 7.06 2.81 -1.20
C LEU A 115 6.59 2.52 0.23
N ALA A 116 5.37 2.92 0.58
CA ALA A 116 4.81 2.69 1.89
C ALA A 116 4.66 1.20 2.22
N ALA A 117 4.13 0.42 1.27
CA ALA A 117 3.92 -1.02 1.41
C ALA A 117 5.26 -1.77 1.52
N GLY A 118 6.25 -1.39 0.72
CA GLY A 118 7.61 -1.96 0.79
C GLY A 118 8.28 -1.73 2.15
N VAL A 119 8.21 -0.49 2.67
CA VAL A 119 8.77 -0.16 3.99
C VAL A 119 8.03 -0.92 5.10
N ALA A 120 6.71 -0.97 5.03
CA ALA A 120 5.89 -1.73 5.98
C ALA A 120 6.22 -3.22 5.98
N GLY A 121 6.30 -3.84 4.79
CA GLY A 121 6.68 -5.25 4.63
C GLY A 121 8.08 -5.57 5.14
N MET A 122 9.05 -4.67 4.91
CA MET A 122 10.39 -4.81 5.50
C MET A 122 10.34 -4.79 7.03
N VAL A 123 9.65 -3.79 7.61
CA VAL A 123 9.53 -3.67 9.07
C VAL A 123 8.80 -4.88 9.66
N TYR A 124 7.75 -5.37 9.01
CA TYR A 124 7.08 -6.61 9.41
C TYR A 124 8.09 -7.75 9.54
N LYS A 125 8.86 -8.05 8.47
CA LYS A 125 9.84 -9.15 8.45
C LYS A 125 11.01 -8.97 9.43
N LEU A 126 11.31 -7.74 9.84
CA LEU A 126 12.36 -7.45 10.84
C LEU A 126 11.87 -7.56 12.29
N LEU A 127 10.57 -7.50 12.54
CA LEU A 127 10.03 -7.59 13.89
C LEU A 127 9.96 -9.05 14.38
N PRO A 128 10.20 -9.29 15.68
CA PRO A 128 10.12 -10.63 16.26
C PRO A 128 8.69 -11.17 16.16
N GLY A 129 8.56 -12.48 15.90
CA GLY A 129 7.27 -13.16 15.77
C GLY A 129 6.59 -13.03 14.40
N SER A 130 7.23 -12.37 13.43
CA SER A 130 6.70 -12.20 12.06
C SER A 130 6.79 -13.45 11.18
N GLY A 131 7.63 -14.42 11.55
CA GLY A 131 7.85 -15.66 10.81
C GLY A 131 6.98 -16.85 11.21
N ASP A 132 6.24 -16.76 12.33
CA ASP A 132 5.38 -17.86 12.81
C ASP A 132 3.91 -17.46 12.71
N LEU A 133 3.29 -17.85 11.60
CA LEU A 133 1.88 -17.58 11.32
C LEU A 133 0.93 -18.50 12.10
N THR A 134 1.43 -19.49 12.84
CA THR A 134 0.58 -20.43 13.61
C THR A 134 0.14 -19.87 14.97
N THR A 135 0.73 -18.76 15.40
CA THR A 135 0.44 -18.13 16.70
C THR A 135 -0.14 -16.74 16.50
N PRO A 136 -0.96 -16.21 17.43
CA PRO A 136 -1.48 -14.84 17.30
C PRO A 136 -0.39 -13.75 17.44
N ILE A 137 0.86 -14.12 17.73
CA ILE A 137 1.95 -13.17 17.98
C ILE A 137 2.31 -12.39 16.71
N PHE A 138 2.16 -12.96 15.51
CA PHE A 138 2.46 -12.24 14.25
C PHE A 138 1.53 -11.03 14.03
N LEU A 139 0.39 -10.97 14.71
CA LEU A 139 -0.54 -9.83 14.65
C LEU A 139 0.08 -8.54 15.20
N LEU A 140 1.03 -8.64 16.14
CA LEU A 140 1.73 -7.47 16.67
C LEU A 140 2.64 -6.82 15.61
N PRO A 141 3.57 -7.55 14.96
CA PRO A 141 4.27 -7.07 13.77
C PRO A 141 3.34 -6.55 12.67
N ALA A 142 2.24 -7.27 12.40
CA ALA A 142 1.28 -6.87 11.37
C ALA A 142 0.68 -5.49 11.67
N LEU A 143 0.21 -5.28 12.90
CA LEU A 143 -0.32 -4.00 13.36
C LEU A 143 0.72 -2.87 13.25
N VAL A 144 1.95 -3.10 13.71
CA VAL A 144 3.03 -2.10 13.62
C VAL A 144 3.34 -1.75 12.17
N SER A 145 3.43 -2.75 11.29
CA SER A 145 3.68 -2.54 9.86
C SER A 145 2.56 -1.75 9.19
N LEU A 146 1.30 -2.02 9.54
CA LEU A 146 0.15 -1.31 9.01
C LEU A 146 0.11 0.15 9.46
N LEU A 147 0.39 0.42 10.73
CA LEU A 147 0.51 1.78 11.24
C LEU A 147 1.61 2.55 10.50
N LEU A 148 2.73 1.89 10.19
CA LEU A 148 3.82 2.47 9.43
C LEU A 148 3.42 2.73 7.97
N PHE A 149 2.74 1.77 7.32
CA PHE A 149 2.17 1.95 5.98
C PHE A 149 1.27 3.18 5.93
N SER A 150 0.27 3.25 6.81
CA SER A 150 -0.68 4.36 6.85
C SER A 150 -0.01 5.69 7.14
N GLY A 151 0.91 5.74 8.11
CA GLY A 151 1.63 6.95 8.47
C GLY A 151 2.54 7.46 7.35
N LEU A 152 3.28 6.56 6.70
CA LEU A 152 4.18 6.92 5.61
C LEU A 152 3.41 7.35 4.35
N ASN A 153 2.36 6.62 3.98
CA ASN A 153 1.52 6.99 2.85
C ASN A 153 0.83 8.35 3.07
N LEU A 154 0.32 8.58 4.29
CA LEU A 154 -0.28 9.84 4.69
C LEU A 154 0.72 11.00 4.60
N LEU A 155 1.93 10.82 5.15
CA LEU A 155 2.98 11.82 5.11
C LEU A 155 3.36 12.16 3.67
N VAL A 156 3.63 11.14 2.85
CA VAL A 156 4.07 11.31 1.45
C VAL A 156 2.99 12.01 0.64
N THR A 157 1.74 11.60 0.79
CA THR A 157 0.57 12.18 0.11
C THR A 157 0.31 13.61 0.55
N GLY A 158 0.34 13.90 1.85
CA GLY A 158 0.06 15.25 2.30
C GLY A 158 1.16 16.26 1.96
N VAL A 159 2.43 15.83 1.86
CA VAL A 159 3.50 16.68 1.30
C VAL A 159 3.18 17.06 -0.15
N VAL A 160 2.79 16.11 -1.01
CA VAL A 160 2.47 16.47 -2.41
C VAL A 160 1.25 17.39 -2.50
N ILE A 161 0.24 17.17 -1.66
CA ILE A 161 -0.94 18.04 -1.59
C ILE A 161 -0.52 19.44 -1.18
N ALA A 162 0.25 19.60 -0.10
CA ALA A 162 0.73 20.90 0.37
C ALA A 162 1.57 21.63 -0.70
N LEU A 163 2.44 20.92 -1.42
CA LEU A 163 3.21 21.48 -2.53
C LEU A 163 2.32 21.94 -3.69
N SER A 164 1.26 21.17 -4.00
CA SER A 164 0.35 21.47 -5.10
C SER A 164 -0.62 22.63 -4.79
N SER A 165 -1.17 22.68 -3.58
CA SER A 165 -2.13 23.69 -3.13
C SER A 165 -1.44 24.97 -2.65
N GLY A 166 -0.17 24.87 -2.21
CA GLY A 166 0.55 25.96 -1.56
C GLY A 166 0.10 26.22 -0.12
N GLN A 167 -0.62 25.28 0.50
CA GLN A 167 -1.01 25.32 1.90
C GLN A 167 0.13 24.84 2.82
N ARG A 168 0.01 25.09 4.12
CA ARG A 168 0.95 24.54 5.11
C ARG A 168 0.66 23.05 5.32
N ILE A 169 1.70 22.26 5.50
CA ILE A 169 1.58 20.82 5.72
C ILE A 169 0.77 20.48 6.98
N SER A 170 0.84 21.31 8.02
CA SER A 170 0.04 21.15 9.25
C SER A 170 -1.46 21.16 8.97
N ASP A 171 -1.89 22.04 8.07
CA ASP A 171 -3.31 22.26 7.77
C ASP A 171 -3.83 21.06 6.97
N VAL A 172 -3.05 20.62 5.97
CA VAL A 172 -3.35 19.40 5.20
C VAL A 172 -3.36 18.15 6.07
N MET A 173 -2.40 18.01 6.98
CA MET A 173 -2.33 16.86 7.89
C MET A 173 -3.54 16.80 8.82
N GLY A 174 -3.96 17.92 9.40
CA GLY A 174 -5.12 17.98 10.30
C GLY A 174 -6.41 17.50 9.64
N GLU A 175 -6.60 17.81 8.34
CA GLU A 175 -7.77 17.39 7.58
C GLU A 175 -7.76 15.89 7.22
N VAL A 176 -6.59 15.32 6.94
CA VAL A 176 -6.46 13.95 6.40
C VAL A 176 -6.29 12.89 7.51
N PHE A 177 -5.76 13.24 8.68
CA PHE A 177 -5.35 12.26 9.71
C PHE A 177 -6.50 11.46 10.35
N GLY A 178 -7.68 12.06 10.53
CA GLY A 178 -8.72 11.53 11.42
C GLY A 178 -9.33 10.18 10.97
N TRP A 179 -9.80 10.09 9.73
CA TRP A 179 -10.62 8.94 9.28
C TRP A 179 -9.83 7.81 8.61
N HIS A 180 -8.72 8.14 7.95
CA HIS A 180 -7.90 7.13 7.27
C HIS A 180 -7.16 6.22 8.24
N PHE A 181 -6.81 6.73 9.42
CA PHE A 181 -6.13 5.96 10.46
C PHE A 181 -7.03 4.88 11.06
N LEU A 182 -8.29 5.21 11.37
CA LEU A 182 -9.21 4.29 12.04
C LEU A 182 -9.66 3.14 11.12
N SER A 183 -9.90 3.44 9.84
CA SER A 183 -10.23 2.42 8.85
C SER A 183 -9.07 1.48 8.55
N GLY A 184 -7.83 1.96 8.67
CA GLY A 184 -6.62 1.14 8.65
C GLY A 184 -6.62 0.11 9.77
N LEU A 185 -6.84 0.50 11.04
CA LEU A 185 -6.84 -0.46 12.16
C LEU A 185 -7.79 -1.67 11.95
N LEU A 186 -8.95 -1.42 11.34
CA LEU A 186 -9.94 -2.46 11.03
C LEU A 186 -9.51 -3.40 9.88
N SER A 187 -8.50 -3.06 9.09
CA SER A 187 -7.97 -3.99 8.07
C SER A 187 -7.11 -5.09 8.68
N THR A 188 -6.50 -4.89 9.85
CA THR A 188 -5.61 -5.89 10.48
C THR A 188 -6.30 -7.25 10.70
N PRO A 189 -7.50 -7.32 11.32
CA PRO A 189 -8.18 -8.60 11.53
C PRO A 189 -8.62 -9.26 10.22
N LEU A 190 -9.01 -8.47 9.22
CA LEU A 190 -9.38 -8.99 7.90
C LEU A 190 -8.15 -9.54 7.16
N ALA A 191 -7.02 -8.86 7.24
CA ALA A 191 -5.77 -9.33 6.65
C ALA A 191 -5.29 -10.61 7.33
N ALA A 192 -5.38 -10.68 8.66
CA ALA A 192 -5.13 -11.90 9.41
C ALA A 192 -6.02 -13.05 8.92
N PHE A 193 -7.31 -12.80 8.68
CA PHE A 193 -8.21 -13.79 8.12
C PHE A 193 -7.75 -14.27 6.73
N PHE A 194 -7.30 -13.38 5.84
CA PHE A 194 -6.74 -13.77 4.55
C PHE A 194 -5.48 -14.62 4.70
N VAL A 195 -4.56 -14.19 5.56
CA VAL A 195 -3.30 -14.91 5.85
C VAL A 195 -3.59 -16.32 6.36
N PHE A 196 -4.46 -16.46 7.37
CA PHE A 196 -4.83 -17.76 7.91
C PHE A 196 -5.56 -18.65 6.91
N SER A 197 -6.50 -18.07 6.15
CA SER A 197 -7.26 -18.81 5.15
C SER A 197 -6.33 -19.34 4.06
N TYR A 198 -5.36 -18.54 3.62
CA TYR A 198 -4.37 -18.94 2.64
C TYR A 198 -3.39 -19.99 3.18
N GLU A 199 -2.91 -19.85 4.41
CA GLU A 199 -2.07 -20.87 5.06
C GLU A 199 -2.81 -22.21 5.22
N PHE A 200 -4.11 -22.18 5.52
CA PHE A 200 -4.90 -23.40 5.74
C PHE A 200 -5.38 -24.06 4.44
N ALA A 201 -5.91 -23.29 3.50
CA ALA A 201 -6.57 -23.80 2.29
C ALA A 201 -5.79 -23.53 0.99
N GLY A 202 -4.66 -22.82 1.06
CA GLY A 202 -3.89 -22.40 -0.11
C GLY A 202 -4.72 -21.54 -1.05
N LEU A 203 -4.58 -21.80 -2.36
CA LEU A 203 -5.31 -21.09 -3.42
C LEU A 203 -6.84 -21.21 -3.30
N TRP A 204 -7.35 -22.27 -2.67
CA TRP A 204 -8.80 -22.45 -2.49
C TRP A 204 -9.42 -21.42 -1.55
N SER A 205 -8.62 -20.72 -0.74
CA SER A 205 -9.12 -19.62 0.08
C SER A 205 -9.58 -18.39 -0.71
N LEU A 206 -9.21 -18.32 -2.00
CA LEU A 206 -9.50 -17.18 -2.89
C LEU A 206 -10.64 -17.46 -3.88
N VAL A 207 -11.26 -18.65 -3.82
CA VAL A 207 -12.37 -19.11 -4.68
C VAL A 207 -13.64 -19.23 -3.84
#